data_AF-A0A3A6HJD4-F1
#
_entry.id   AF-A0A3A6HJD4-F1
#
_cell.length_a   1.000
_cell.length_b   1.000
_cell.length_c   1.000
_cell.angle_alpha   90.00
_cell.angle_beta   90.00
_cell.angle_gamma   90.00
#
_symmetry.space_group_name_H-M   'P 1'
#
loop_
_entity.id
_entity.type
_entity.pdbx_description
1 polymer ?
#
loop_
_entity_poly.entity_id
_entity_poly.type
_entity_poly.pdbx_seq_one_letter_code
_entity_poly.pdbx_strand_id
1 'polypeptide(L)'
;MNENRVRIEELLYYVFLLLMMGAKGIGLTGGQKVFTLCSITAYCFIGIKMLITEYSVKEWCINAGLLLMAILIKCSSGESAAIAAVLMIIGMKNISLLKAMKAAFFIWGGTFVFSIIRGLAGLGDGVIVVHQKLGLGPIIRYSLGYTHPNVLHVTYFILVMLFLYVFQFKSKKLWLMVSILFGGNIYIFLYSISYTGFIIVTVYLCFMLYLDARIKLSYAEKRIIECFAPLCILFPIAGPFVIKGNLFNILNKLLSTRFHLVYYFFTNFKPSLFGTKTITPTDAHLTLDSSFAYLLMYYGIIAFIVMVILYLMTIHKYLRENQYKETAIMVCTALAGVTEQFLFNLSFKNITFMCIGDYLFNYLLTKEKGGIWNKRFSFIHLNKFSISIPVRKVQQGVVWECIKQVRWKCCILTGVIVAISFLLIFLSFWKIPEQVYVNRGLTEYEGEYFVADESGEWKKDNSIYIGNMQPGEKIYEFQGNIIKMECIRGGVSSFVWGGLIGSFISVLFEGRRYWGLKKKGCE
;
A
#
# COMPACT_ATOMS: atom_id res chain seq x y z
N MET A 1 -22.34 23.41 0.73
CA MET A 1 -21.55 23.37 1.99
C MET A 1 -20.18 23.97 1.69
N ASN A 2 -19.76 25.02 2.42
CA ASN A 2 -18.44 25.63 2.23
C ASN A 2 -17.32 24.60 2.37
N GLU A 3 -16.58 24.32 1.30
CA GLU A 3 -15.48 23.34 1.23
C GLU A 3 -14.29 23.67 2.16
N ASN A 4 -14.29 24.83 2.82
CA ASN A 4 -13.15 25.37 3.58
C ASN A 4 -13.23 25.20 5.10
N ARG A 5 -14.22 24.46 5.63
CA ARG A 5 -14.34 24.23 7.07
C ARG A 5 -14.05 22.76 7.40
N VAL A 6 -12.94 22.53 8.10
CA VAL A 6 -12.59 21.21 8.64
C VAL A 6 -13.03 21.19 10.10
N ARG A 7 -13.82 20.20 10.48
CA ARG A 7 -14.21 19.99 11.88
C ARG A 7 -13.04 19.39 12.64
N ILE A 8 -12.93 19.69 13.93
CA ILE A 8 -11.88 19.11 14.79
C ILE A 8 -11.87 17.57 14.69
N GLU A 9 -13.03 16.92 14.71
CA GLU A 9 -13.13 15.46 14.55
C GLU A 9 -12.55 14.92 13.23
N GLU A 10 -12.63 15.69 12.14
CA GLU A 10 -12.01 15.33 10.85
C GLU A 10 -10.48 15.50 10.93
N LEU A 11 -10.02 16.61 11.54
CA LEU A 11 -8.59 16.88 11.72
C LEU A 11 -7.90 15.79 12.56
N LEU A 12 -8.51 15.39 13.68
CA LEU A 12 -7.97 14.34 14.56
C LEU A 12 -7.79 13.01 13.81
N TYR A 13 -8.74 12.67 12.94
CA TYR A 13 -8.62 11.47 12.10
C TYR A 13 -7.53 11.62 11.03
N TYR A 14 -7.39 12.78 10.39
CA TYR A 14 -6.32 13.01 9.42
C TYR A 14 -4.93 12.98 10.06
N VAL A 15 -4.78 13.49 11.29
CA VAL A 15 -3.53 13.39 12.06
C VAL A 15 -3.23 11.92 12.39
N PHE A 16 -4.24 11.14 12.79
CA PHE A 16 -4.09 9.69 12.97
C PHE A 16 -3.60 9.00 11.68
N LEU A 17 -4.23 9.30 10.53
CA LEU A 17 -3.79 8.76 9.24
C LEU A 17 -2.37 9.20 8.90
N LEU A 18 -2.02 10.47 9.11
CA LEU A 18 -0.68 11.00 8.87
C LEU A 18 0.37 10.25 9.68
N LEU A 19 0.15 10.09 10.99
CA LEU A 19 1.10 9.41 11.87
C LEU A 19 1.25 7.93 11.50
N MET A 20 0.13 7.22 11.28
CA MET A 20 0.16 5.78 11.02
C MET A 20 0.59 5.44 9.59
N MET A 21 -0.08 6.01 8.58
CA MET A 21 0.27 5.79 7.17
C MET A 21 1.61 6.42 6.84
N GLY A 22 1.92 7.62 7.37
CA GLY A 22 3.17 8.31 7.11
C GLY A 22 4.37 7.55 7.68
N ALA A 23 4.30 7.10 8.94
CA ALA A 23 5.36 6.30 9.55
C ALA A 23 5.64 5.01 8.76
N LYS A 24 4.59 4.31 8.31
CA LYS A 24 4.75 3.11 7.47
C LYS A 24 5.22 3.41 6.05
N GLY A 25 4.80 4.53 5.48
CA GLY A 25 5.16 4.96 4.14
C GLY A 25 6.65 5.28 3.98
N ILE A 26 7.32 5.72 5.05
CA ILE A 26 8.78 5.95 5.07
C ILE A 26 9.60 4.72 5.52
N GLY A 27 8.95 3.56 5.70
CA GLY A 27 9.62 2.30 6.01
C GLY A 27 9.78 1.96 7.50
N LEU A 28 9.16 2.69 8.44
CA LEU A 28 9.27 2.35 9.87
C LEU A 28 8.54 1.04 10.20
N THR A 29 9.16 0.19 11.01
CA THR A 29 8.66 -1.16 11.34
C THR A 29 8.22 -1.29 12.80
N GLY A 30 7.38 -2.30 13.07
CA GLY A 30 7.04 -2.67 14.45
C GLY A 30 8.29 -3.07 15.22
N GLY A 31 8.39 -2.70 16.49
CA GLY A 31 9.57 -2.91 17.33
C GLY A 31 10.51 -1.71 17.41
N GLN A 32 10.44 -0.77 16.46
CA GLN A 32 11.20 0.49 16.54
C GLN A 32 10.55 1.45 17.55
N LYS A 33 11.38 2.10 18.39
CA LYS A 33 10.92 3.09 19.38
C LYS A 33 10.14 4.24 18.73
N VAL A 34 10.63 4.75 17.60
CA VAL A 34 9.99 5.84 16.83
C VAL A 34 8.60 5.42 16.34
N PHE A 35 8.48 4.24 15.74
CA PHE A 35 7.18 3.72 15.28
C PHE A 35 6.18 3.53 16.42
N THR A 36 6.66 3.06 17.58
CA THR A 36 5.84 2.88 18.78
C THR A 36 5.30 4.22 19.30
N LEU A 37 6.16 5.24 19.35
CA LEU A 37 5.75 6.60 19.75
C LEU A 37 4.71 7.19 18.79
N CYS A 38 4.92 7.05 17.47
CA CYS A 38 3.94 7.47 16.47
C CYS A 38 2.59 6.76 16.66
N SER A 39 2.61 5.46 16.94
CA SER A 39 1.40 4.65 17.12
C SER A 39 0.61 5.06 18.36
N ILE A 40 1.27 5.19 19.51
CA ILE A 40 0.63 5.64 20.76
C ILE A 40 0.00 7.02 20.57
N THR A 41 0.76 7.96 19.99
CA THR A 41 0.29 9.32 19.72
C THR A 41 -0.94 9.30 18.81
N ALA A 42 -0.92 8.51 17.74
CA ALA A 42 -2.04 8.37 16.82
C ALA A 42 -3.28 7.79 17.52
N TYR A 43 -3.12 6.81 18.40
CA TYR A 43 -4.24 6.22 19.15
C TYR A 43 -4.84 7.22 20.13
N CYS A 44 -4.03 8.07 20.77
CA CYS A 44 -4.53 9.15 21.61
C CYS A 44 -5.42 10.12 20.80
N PHE A 45 -5.02 10.49 19.58
CA PHE A 45 -5.83 11.35 18.72
C PHE A 45 -7.20 10.74 18.37
N ILE A 46 -7.27 9.43 18.11
CA ILE A 46 -8.56 8.74 17.91
C ILE A 46 -9.37 8.67 19.21
N GLY A 47 -8.73 8.41 20.35
CA GLY A 47 -9.40 8.45 21.65
C GLY A 47 -10.06 9.81 21.91
N ILE A 48 -9.32 10.91 21.70
CA ILE A 48 -9.85 12.27 21.82
C ILE A 48 -11.00 12.49 20.84
N LYS A 49 -10.85 12.04 19.57
CA LYS A 49 -11.93 12.13 18.58
C LYS A 49 -13.20 11.44 19.08
N MET A 50 -13.08 10.23 19.63
CA MET A 50 -14.23 9.47 20.12
C MET A 50 -14.96 10.17 21.27
N LEU A 51 -14.24 10.88 22.14
CA LEU A 51 -14.86 11.63 23.24
C LEU A 51 -15.66 12.86 22.76
N ILE A 52 -15.22 13.46 21.66
CA ILE A 52 -15.83 14.68 21.10
C ILE A 52 -16.98 14.36 20.15
N THR A 53 -16.86 13.31 19.33
CA THR A 53 -17.87 12.94 18.35
C THR A 53 -19.16 12.44 19.03
N GLU A 54 -20.30 12.91 18.54
CA GLU A 54 -21.61 12.41 18.97
C GLU A 54 -21.88 11.02 18.40
N TYR A 55 -22.15 10.08 19.30
CA TYR A 55 -22.53 8.71 18.94
C TYR A 55 -23.88 8.34 19.56
N SER A 56 -24.65 7.50 18.88
CA SER A 56 -25.81 6.86 19.49
C SER A 56 -25.37 5.78 20.50
N VAL A 57 -26.26 5.40 21.43
CA VAL A 57 -26.01 4.27 22.35
C VAL A 57 -25.61 3.01 21.58
N LYS A 58 -26.30 2.71 20.46
CA LYS A 58 -25.95 1.59 19.58
C LYS A 58 -24.52 1.70 19.02
N GLU A 59 -24.14 2.89 18.57
CA GLU A 59 -22.79 3.13 18.04
C GLU A 59 -21.72 2.97 19.12
N TRP A 60 -21.97 3.47 20.34
CA TRP A 60 -21.08 3.25 21.48
C TRP A 60 -20.90 1.77 21.80
N CYS A 61 -21.99 0.99 21.86
CA CYS A 61 -21.91 -0.45 22.11
C CYS A 61 -21.08 -1.19 21.05
N ILE A 62 -21.25 -0.84 19.77
CA ILE A 62 -20.50 -1.46 18.68
C ILE A 62 -19.02 -1.05 18.73
N ASN A 63 -18.72 0.23 18.95
CA ASN A 63 -17.34 0.71 19.09
C ASN A 63 -16.64 0.02 20.28
N ALA A 64 -17.31 -0.08 21.43
CA ALA A 64 -16.81 -0.77 22.61
C ALA A 64 -16.58 -2.26 22.35
N GLY A 65 -17.53 -2.93 21.68
CA GLY A 65 -17.39 -4.34 21.31
C GLY A 65 -16.21 -4.61 20.37
N LEU A 66 -16.03 -3.78 19.34
CA LEU A 66 -14.89 -3.89 18.42
C LEU A 66 -13.55 -3.62 19.12
N LEU A 67 -13.50 -2.62 20.00
CA LEU A 67 -12.29 -2.31 20.77
C LEU A 67 -11.95 -3.41 21.77
N LEU A 68 -12.95 -3.92 22.50
CA LEU A 68 -12.77 -5.04 23.43
C LEU A 68 -12.24 -6.27 22.69
N MET A 69 -12.82 -6.60 21.53
CA MET A 69 -12.32 -7.67 20.67
C MET A 69 -10.85 -7.45 20.30
N ALA A 70 -10.46 -6.25 19.87
CA ALA A 70 -9.07 -5.93 19.52
C ALA A 70 -8.10 -6.03 20.71
N ILE A 71 -8.54 -5.66 21.92
CA ILE A 71 -7.74 -5.79 23.15
C ILE A 71 -7.55 -7.26 23.50
N LEU A 72 -8.62 -8.07 23.46
CA LEU A 72 -8.56 -9.50 23.72
C LEU A 72 -7.61 -10.22 22.74
N ILE A 73 -7.61 -9.80 21.47
CA ILE A 73 -6.66 -10.30 20.47
C ILE A 73 -5.23 -10.01 20.88
N LYS A 74 -4.92 -8.76 21.21
CA LYS A 74 -3.58 -8.36 21.64
C LYS A 74 -3.13 -9.14 22.88
N CYS A 75 -4.02 -9.38 23.84
CA CYS A 75 -3.73 -10.17 25.03
C CYS A 75 -3.47 -11.65 24.72
N SER A 76 -4.19 -12.22 23.75
CA SER A 76 -4.10 -13.66 23.41
C SER A 76 -2.95 -13.99 22.46
N SER A 77 -2.85 -13.29 21.32
CA SER A 77 -1.86 -13.57 20.28
C SER A 77 -0.62 -12.66 20.35
N GLY A 78 -0.70 -11.54 21.06
CA GLY A 78 0.33 -10.49 21.03
C GLY A 78 0.17 -9.52 19.84
N GLU A 79 -0.79 -9.76 18.94
CA GLU A 79 -0.92 -9.01 17.71
C GLU A 79 -1.54 -7.63 17.94
N SER A 80 -0.79 -6.57 17.65
CA SER A 80 -1.21 -5.18 17.86
C SER A 80 -1.90 -4.57 16.63
N ALA A 81 -1.79 -5.20 15.46
CA ALA A 81 -2.46 -4.76 14.23
C ALA A 81 -3.98 -4.66 14.37
N ALA A 82 -4.59 -5.51 15.21
CA ALA A 82 -6.05 -5.54 15.40
C ALA A 82 -6.59 -4.21 15.94
N ILE A 83 -5.87 -3.61 16.89
CA ILE A 83 -6.22 -2.29 17.45
C ILE A 83 -6.15 -1.23 16.36
N ALA A 84 -5.06 -1.20 15.58
CA ALA A 84 -4.91 -0.24 14.49
C ALA A 84 -6.04 -0.35 13.44
N ALA A 85 -6.40 -1.59 13.08
CA ALA A 85 -7.49 -1.87 12.14
C ALA A 85 -8.84 -1.35 12.66
N VAL A 86 -9.19 -1.67 13.91
CA VAL A 86 -10.45 -1.22 14.53
C VAL A 86 -10.50 0.30 14.63
N LEU A 87 -9.41 0.95 15.06
CA LEU A 87 -9.35 2.41 15.17
C LEU A 87 -9.55 3.12 13.82
N MET A 88 -9.04 2.53 12.73
CA MET A 88 -9.26 3.03 11.36
C MET A 88 -10.72 2.93 10.93
N ILE A 89 -11.44 1.87 11.34
CA ILE A 89 -12.87 1.69 11.04
C ILE A 89 -13.72 2.65 11.87
N ILE A 90 -13.58 2.64 13.20
CA ILE A 90 -14.43 3.46 14.10
C ILE A 90 -14.19 4.96 13.92
N GLY A 91 -12.97 5.33 13.50
CA GLY A 91 -12.59 6.70 13.20
C GLY A 91 -13.40 7.32 12.06
N MET A 92 -14.01 6.53 11.17
CA MET A 92 -14.77 7.02 10.01
C MET A 92 -16.10 7.72 10.36
N LYS A 93 -16.61 7.63 11.61
CA LYS A 93 -17.83 8.34 12.00
C LYS A 93 -17.69 9.84 11.71
N ASN A 94 -18.69 10.39 11.03
CA ASN A 94 -18.77 11.77 10.54
C ASN A 94 -17.71 12.16 9.50
N ILE A 95 -17.02 11.20 8.88
CA ILE A 95 -15.98 11.47 7.88
C ILE A 95 -16.46 10.98 6.51
N SER A 96 -16.32 11.85 5.50
CA SER A 96 -16.58 11.45 4.12
C SER A 96 -15.46 10.54 3.62
N LEU A 97 -15.83 9.38 3.04
CA LEU A 97 -14.90 8.45 2.41
C LEU A 97 -13.97 9.13 1.40
N LEU A 98 -14.51 10.04 0.58
CA LEU A 98 -13.70 10.80 -0.40
C LEU A 98 -12.63 11.66 0.27
N LYS A 99 -12.95 12.33 1.38
CA LYS A 99 -11.96 13.16 2.08
C LYS A 99 -10.89 12.30 2.74
N ALA A 100 -11.27 11.17 3.34
CA ALA A 100 -10.34 10.22 3.94
C ALA A 100 -9.37 9.62 2.90
N MET A 101 -9.89 9.19 1.76
CA MET A 101 -9.08 8.66 0.65
C MET A 101 -8.18 9.74 0.03
N LYS A 102 -8.62 11.01 -0.04
CA LYS A 102 -7.76 12.13 -0.45
C LYS A 102 -6.60 12.34 0.52
N ALA A 103 -6.86 12.37 1.83
CA ALA A 103 -5.82 12.48 2.84
C ALA A 103 -4.81 11.32 2.71
N ALA A 104 -5.32 10.08 2.63
CA ALA A 104 -4.51 8.89 2.41
C ALA A 104 -3.66 9.00 1.13
N PHE A 105 -4.22 9.45 0.02
CA PHE A 105 -3.49 9.62 -1.24
C PHE A 105 -2.30 10.57 -1.11
N PHE A 106 -2.49 11.74 -0.51
CA PHE A 106 -1.40 12.72 -0.36
C PHE A 106 -0.32 12.25 0.61
N ILE A 107 -0.72 11.66 1.74
CA ILE A 107 0.22 11.10 2.72
C ILE A 107 1.03 9.97 2.07
N TRP A 108 0.33 8.98 1.52
CA TRP A 108 0.93 7.77 0.96
C TRP A 108 1.77 8.08 -0.27
N GLY A 109 1.28 8.92 -1.18
CA GLY A 109 1.99 9.36 -2.37
C GLY A 109 3.25 10.16 -2.03
N GLY A 110 3.16 11.08 -1.06
CA GLY A 110 4.31 11.86 -0.59
C GLY A 110 5.40 10.97 -0.01
N THR A 111 5.03 10.04 0.87
CA THR A 111 5.99 9.09 1.46
C THR A 111 6.53 8.10 0.43
N PHE A 112 5.74 7.70 -0.56
CA PHE A 112 6.19 6.80 -1.62
C PHE A 112 7.27 7.46 -2.49
N VAL A 113 7.04 8.70 -2.92
CA VAL A 113 8.03 9.47 -3.69
C VAL A 113 9.29 9.70 -2.87
N PHE A 114 9.15 10.09 -1.59
CA PHE A 114 10.27 10.25 -0.68
C PHE A 114 11.11 8.96 -0.56
N SER A 115 10.47 7.81 -0.35
CA SER A 115 11.16 6.52 -0.23
C SER A 115 11.88 6.12 -1.52
N ILE A 116 11.29 6.33 -2.70
CA ILE A 116 11.97 6.05 -3.96
C ILE A 116 13.18 6.96 -4.16
N ILE A 117 13.03 8.27 -3.94
CA ILE A 117 14.16 9.22 -4.09
C ILE A 117 15.30 8.84 -3.15
N ARG A 118 14.98 8.56 -1.88
CA ARG A 118 15.95 8.12 -0.89
C ARG A 118 16.65 6.82 -1.31
N GLY A 119 15.90 5.83 -1.78
CA GLY A 119 16.43 4.54 -2.21
C GLY A 119 17.28 4.62 -3.49
N LEU A 120 16.90 5.45 -4.46
CA LEU A 120 17.70 5.67 -5.67
C LEU A 120 18.96 6.51 -5.41
N ALA A 121 18.92 7.38 -4.40
CA ALA A 121 20.08 8.18 -3.99
C ALA A 121 21.10 7.41 -3.13
N GLY A 122 20.87 6.12 -2.83
CA GLY A 122 21.76 5.34 -1.95
C GLY A 122 21.69 5.73 -0.47
N LEU A 123 20.72 6.57 -0.06
CA LEU A 123 20.59 7.09 1.31
C LEU A 123 19.83 6.13 2.24
N GLY A 124 19.55 4.91 1.76
CA GLY A 124 18.91 3.84 2.51
C GLY A 124 18.06 2.97 1.61
N ASP A 125 18.69 1.95 1.04
CA ASP A 125 18.13 1.13 -0.05
C ASP A 125 17.00 0.21 0.40
N GLY A 126 16.78 0.13 1.72
CA GLY A 126 15.94 -0.89 2.33
C GLY A 126 16.61 -2.25 2.25
N VAL A 127 15.83 -3.32 2.32
CA VAL A 127 16.34 -4.68 2.14
C VAL A 127 16.59 -4.97 0.67
N ILE A 128 17.81 -5.38 0.33
CA ILE A 128 18.18 -5.87 -1.01
C ILE A 128 18.36 -7.39 -0.90
N VAL A 129 17.73 -8.13 -1.82
CA VAL A 129 17.80 -9.60 -1.84
C VAL A 129 18.10 -10.06 -3.25
N VAL A 130 18.93 -11.09 -3.39
CA VAL A 130 19.24 -11.70 -4.68
C VAL A 130 18.49 -13.02 -4.81
N HIS A 131 17.76 -13.16 -5.92
CA HIS A 131 17.01 -14.39 -6.22
C HIS A 131 17.20 -14.79 -7.66
N GLN A 132 17.15 -16.09 -7.93
CA GLN A 132 17.03 -16.60 -9.29
C GLN A 132 15.62 -16.36 -9.82
N LYS A 133 15.50 -15.55 -10.87
CA LYS A 133 14.22 -15.16 -11.49
C LYS A 133 14.36 -15.09 -13.01
N LEU A 134 13.25 -15.23 -13.73
CA LEU A 134 13.16 -15.04 -15.19
C LEU A 134 14.04 -15.97 -16.06
N GLY A 135 14.66 -17.01 -15.49
CA GLY A 135 15.66 -17.82 -16.21
C GLY A 135 16.94 -17.04 -16.55
N LEU A 136 17.11 -15.84 -16.01
CA LEU A 136 18.25 -14.96 -16.27
C LEU A 136 19.42 -15.20 -15.30
N GLY A 137 19.26 -16.14 -14.36
CA GLY A 137 20.18 -16.36 -13.24
C GLY A 137 19.88 -15.47 -12.03
N PRO A 138 20.86 -15.27 -11.14
CA PRO A 138 20.74 -14.39 -9.97
C PRO A 138 20.46 -12.93 -10.38
N ILE A 139 19.41 -12.32 -9.84
CA ILE A 139 19.08 -10.91 -10.06
C ILE A 139 18.86 -10.20 -8.73
N ILE A 140 19.35 -8.96 -8.63
CA ILE A 140 19.13 -8.07 -7.49
C ILE A 140 17.67 -7.64 -7.44
N ARG A 141 17.06 -7.68 -6.26
CA ARG A 141 15.71 -7.15 -6.02
C ARG A 141 15.79 -6.02 -5.02
N TYR A 142 15.38 -4.84 -5.45
CA TYR A 142 15.38 -3.66 -4.61
C TYR A 142 14.04 -3.47 -3.93
N SER A 143 14.08 -3.10 -2.67
CA SER A 143 12.91 -2.65 -1.92
C SER A 143 12.74 -1.14 -1.90
N LEU A 144 13.77 -0.36 -2.27
CA LEU A 144 13.73 1.11 -2.37
C LEU A 144 13.18 1.78 -1.09
N GLY A 145 13.77 1.43 0.05
CA GLY A 145 13.41 1.96 1.37
C GLY A 145 12.31 1.20 2.11
N TYR A 146 11.77 0.12 1.52
CA TYR A 146 10.84 -0.79 2.19
C TYR A 146 11.53 -2.02 2.78
N THR A 147 10.78 -2.79 3.57
CA THR A 147 11.30 -4.00 4.24
C THR A 147 11.49 -5.19 3.31
N HIS A 148 10.86 -5.18 2.14
CA HIS A 148 10.95 -6.26 1.17
C HIS A 148 10.53 -5.76 -0.23
N PRO A 149 11.08 -6.31 -1.33
CA PRO A 149 10.69 -5.93 -2.69
C PRO A 149 9.19 -6.11 -3.00
N ASN A 150 8.52 -7.12 -2.44
CA ASN A 150 7.06 -7.27 -2.61
C ASN A 150 6.29 -6.11 -1.95
N VAL A 151 6.79 -5.58 -0.83
CA VAL A 151 6.16 -4.47 -0.12
C VAL A 151 6.20 -3.21 -0.96
N LEU A 152 7.29 -2.93 -1.68
CA LEU A 152 7.36 -1.83 -2.64
C LEU A 152 6.21 -1.91 -3.66
N HIS A 153 5.96 -3.10 -4.21
CA HIS A 153 4.92 -3.31 -5.21
C HIS A 153 3.51 -3.19 -4.64
N VAL A 154 3.28 -3.72 -3.44
CA VAL A 154 2.00 -3.56 -2.71
C VAL A 154 1.76 -2.08 -2.40
N THR A 155 2.79 -1.34 -1.98
CA THR A 155 2.68 0.10 -1.74
C THR A 155 2.26 0.86 -3.00
N TYR A 156 2.83 0.49 -4.16
CA TYR A 156 2.42 1.03 -5.46
C TYR A 156 0.96 0.68 -5.79
N PHE A 157 0.54 -0.57 -5.54
CA PHE A 157 -0.85 -1.00 -5.73
C PHE A 157 -1.85 -0.14 -4.93
N ILE A 158 -1.56 0.14 -3.65
CA ILE A 158 -2.39 1.05 -2.83
C ILE A 158 -2.43 2.46 -3.43
N LEU A 159 -1.29 2.98 -3.90
CA LEU A 159 -1.21 4.30 -4.51
C LEU A 159 -2.05 4.41 -5.79
N VAL A 160 -2.00 3.38 -6.64
CA VAL A 160 -2.79 3.27 -7.88
C VAL A 160 -4.30 3.30 -7.55
N MET A 161 -4.74 2.54 -6.54
CA MET A 161 -6.13 2.54 -6.09
C MET A 161 -6.58 3.92 -5.58
N LEU A 162 -5.78 4.53 -4.71
CA LEU A 162 -6.05 5.85 -4.17
C LEU A 162 -6.11 6.92 -5.27
N PHE A 163 -5.20 6.87 -6.24
CA PHE A 163 -5.16 7.80 -7.37
C PHE A 163 -6.45 7.71 -8.21
N LEU A 164 -6.83 6.52 -8.67
CA LEU A 164 -8.03 6.35 -9.49
C LEU A 164 -9.31 6.67 -8.71
N TYR A 165 -9.31 6.42 -7.40
CA TYR A 165 -10.41 6.78 -6.51
C TYR A 165 -10.54 8.30 -6.32
N VAL A 166 -9.45 9.02 -6.11
CA VAL A 166 -9.49 10.47 -5.82
C VAL A 166 -9.86 11.29 -7.04
N PHE A 167 -9.26 10.99 -8.20
CA PHE A 167 -9.43 11.80 -9.41
C PHE A 167 -10.65 11.44 -10.23
N GLN A 168 -11.26 10.30 -9.95
CA GLN A 168 -12.55 9.92 -10.49
C GLN A 168 -12.62 9.92 -12.04
N PHE A 169 -11.52 9.59 -12.74
CA PHE A 169 -11.49 9.54 -14.22
C PHE A 169 -12.54 8.59 -14.82
N LYS A 170 -12.95 8.88 -16.06
CA LYS A 170 -13.90 8.09 -16.86
C LYS A 170 -13.48 8.04 -18.35
N SER A 171 -13.88 6.98 -19.04
CA SER A 171 -13.75 6.82 -20.50
C SER A 171 -12.32 7.07 -21.01
N LYS A 172 -12.14 7.88 -22.07
CA LYS A 172 -10.82 8.14 -22.69
C LYS A 172 -9.75 8.61 -21.68
N LYS A 173 -10.14 9.41 -20.68
CA LYS A 173 -9.21 9.86 -19.63
C LYS A 173 -8.79 8.73 -18.72
N LEU A 174 -9.70 7.80 -18.40
CA LEU A 174 -9.37 6.62 -17.62
C LEU A 174 -8.38 5.73 -18.37
N TRP A 175 -8.61 5.48 -19.67
CA TRP A 175 -7.69 4.71 -20.51
C TRP A 175 -6.28 5.29 -20.50
N LEU A 176 -6.14 6.60 -20.75
CA LEU A 176 -4.84 7.28 -20.70
C LEU A 176 -4.16 7.12 -19.33
N MET A 177 -4.90 7.33 -18.24
CA MET A 177 -4.35 7.21 -16.90
C MET A 177 -3.97 5.76 -16.55
N VAL A 178 -4.79 4.79 -16.95
CA VAL A 178 -4.48 3.36 -16.80
C VAL A 178 -3.21 2.98 -17.56
N SER A 179 -3.01 3.48 -18.77
CA SER A 179 -1.75 3.26 -19.52
C SER A 179 -0.54 3.84 -18.80
N ILE A 180 -0.64 5.06 -18.23
CA ILE A 180 0.44 5.68 -17.45
C ILE A 180 0.74 4.86 -16.19
N LEU A 181 -0.30 4.43 -15.46
CA LEU A 181 -0.16 3.61 -14.25
C LEU A 181 0.38 2.20 -14.58
N PHE A 182 0.06 1.66 -15.76
CA PHE A 182 0.67 0.42 -16.22
C PHE A 182 2.16 0.59 -16.52
N GLY A 183 2.56 1.71 -17.11
CA GLY A 183 3.98 2.07 -17.25
C GLY A 183 4.71 2.17 -15.90
N GLY A 184 4.06 2.78 -14.90
CA GLY A 184 4.56 2.78 -13.53
C GLY A 184 4.64 1.37 -12.91
N ASN A 185 3.68 0.49 -13.22
CA ASN A 185 3.72 -0.92 -12.78
C ASN A 185 4.94 -1.66 -13.35
N ILE A 186 5.28 -1.43 -14.63
CA ILE A 186 6.48 -1.98 -15.28
C ILE A 186 7.74 -1.43 -14.61
N TYR A 187 7.79 -0.12 -14.35
CA TYR A 187 8.92 0.51 -13.67
C TYR A 187 9.16 -0.07 -12.27
N ILE A 188 8.10 -0.22 -11.47
CA ILE A 188 8.22 -0.83 -10.13
C ILE A 188 8.60 -2.30 -10.22
N PHE A 189 8.07 -3.04 -11.20
CA PHE A 189 8.46 -4.44 -11.45
C PHE A 189 9.94 -4.58 -11.80
N LEU A 190 10.50 -3.65 -12.57
CA LEU A 190 11.92 -3.65 -12.94
C LEU A 190 12.82 -3.69 -11.70
N TYR A 191 12.41 -3.04 -10.61
CA TYR A 191 13.14 -3.04 -9.34
C TYR A 191 12.75 -4.20 -8.41
N SER A 192 11.45 -4.45 -8.24
CA SER A 192 10.94 -5.41 -7.23
C SER A 192 11.06 -6.88 -7.67
N ILE A 193 10.95 -7.13 -8.98
CA ILE A 193 10.76 -8.44 -9.61
C ILE A 193 9.68 -9.27 -8.87
N SER A 194 8.60 -8.59 -8.48
CA SER A 194 7.45 -9.20 -7.82
C SER A 194 6.37 -9.54 -8.85
N TYR A 195 6.29 -10.82 -9.24
CA TYR A 195 5.26 -11.30 -10.16
C TYR A 195 3.85 -11.13 -9.60
N THR A 196 3.66 -11.46 -8.31
CA THR A 196 2.36 -11.33 -7.63
C THR A 196 1.91 -9.87 -7.62
N GLY A 197 2.80 -8.95 -7.25
CA GLY A 197 2.53 -7.50 -7.26
C GLY A 197 2.16 -6.98 -8.65
N PHE A 198 2.94 -7.36 -9.67
CA PHE A 198 2.68 -6.95 -11.05
C PHE A 198 1.32 -7.42 -11.56
N ILE A 199 0.97 -8.68 -11.30
CA ILE A 199 -0.32 -9.27 -11.70
C ILE A 199 -1.47 -8.57 -10.99
N ILE A 200 -1.39 -8.36 -9.67
CA ILE A 200 -2.46 -7.72 -8.89
C ILE A 200 -2.77 -6.31 -9.41
N VAL A 201 -1.74 -5.50 -9.68
CA VAL A 201 -1.92 -4.15 -10.25
C VAL A 201 -2.56 -4.24 -11.64
N THR A 202 -2.09 -5.16 -12.47
CA THR A 202 -2.64 -5.36 -13.83
C THR A 202 -4.11 -5.75 -13.78
N VAL A 203 -4.47 -6.73 -12.94
CA VAL A 203 -5.86 -7.17 -12.75
C VAL A 203 -6.73 -6.00 -12.28
N TYR A 204 -6.27 -5.20 -11.32
CA TYR A 204 -7.01 -4.02 -10.87
C TYR A 204 -7.24 -2.99 -11.98
N LEU A 205 -6.20 -2.67 -12.76
CA LEU A 205 -6.30 -1.73 -13.87
C LEU A 205 -7.27 -2.24 -14.95
N CYS A 206 -7.18 -3.52 -15.33
CA CYS A 206 -8.10 -4.15 -16.28
C CYS A 206 -9.53 -4.16 -15.73
N PHE A 207 -9.72 -4.46 -14.44
CA PHE A 207 -11.04 -4.48 -13.82
C PHE A 207 -11.67 -3.09 -13.76
N MET A 208 -10.88 -2.04 -13.50
CA MET A 208 -11.32 -0.66 -13.57
C MET A 208 -11.80 -0.27 -14.97
N LEU A 209 -11.08 -0.67 -16.03
CA LEU A 209 -11.51 -0.43 -17.41
C LEU A 209 -12.79 -1.19 -17.75
N TYR A 210 -12.88 -2.45 -17.32
CA TYR A 210 -14.09 -3.26 -17.51
C TYR A 210 -15.30 -2.59 -16.84
N LEU A 211 -15.17 -2.17 -15.58
CA LEU A 211 -16.26 -1.52 -14.85
C LEU A 211 -16.66 -0.16 -15.44
N ASP A 212 -15.72 0.62 -15.97
CA ASP A 212 -16.01 1.89 -16.66
C ASP A 212 -16.71 1.69 -18.01
N ALA A 213 -16.42 0.58 -18.70
CA ALA A 213 -17.07 0.22 -19.96
C ALA A 213 -18.55 -0.20 -19.77
N ARG A 214 -18.98 -0.54 -18.54
CA ARG A 214 -20.36 -0.96 -18.26
C ARG A 214 -21.20 0.22 -17.80
N ILE A 215 -22.32 0.45 -18.49
CA ILE A 215 -23.36 1.40 -18.04
C ILE A 215 -23.97 0.90 -16.72
N LYS A 216 -24.42 -0.36 -16.72
CA LYS A 216 -24.87 -1.09 -15.53
C LYS A 216 -24.40 -2.53 -15.60
N LEU A 217 -23.94 -3.07 -14.47
CA LEU A 217 -23.67 -4.50 -14.37
C LEU A 217 -24.99 -5.28 -14.36
N SER A 218 -25.03 -6.37 -15.13
CA SER A 218 -26.12 -7.34 -15.08
C SER A 218 -26.19 -8.04 -13.72
N TYR A 219 -27.34 -8.64 -13.42
CA TYR A 219 -27.50 -9.41 -12.18
C TYR A 219 -26.47 -10.55 -12.06
N ALA A 220 -26.20 -11.26 -13.16
CA ALA A 220 -25.22 -12.34 -13.20
C ALA A 220 -23.80 -11.83 -12.90
N GLU A 221 -23.37 -10.72 -13.51
CA GLU A 221 -22.06 -10.11 -13.22
C GLU A 221 -21.92 -9.69 -11.77
N LYS A 222 -22.97 -9.07 -11.20
CA LYS A 222 -22.97 -8.71 -9.77
C LYS A 222 -22.79 -9.95 -8.89
N ARG A 223 -23.47 -11.05 -9.18
CA ARG A 223 -23.32 -12.31 -8.43
C ARG A 223 -21.95 -12.94 -8.58
N ILE A 224 -21.36 -12.91 -9.78
CA ILE A 224 -19.98 -13.39 -9.99
C ILE A 224 -19.00 -12.58 -9.14
N ILE A 225 -19.12 -11.25 -9.15
CA ILE A 225 -18.24 -10.38 -8.36
C ILE A 225 -18.46 -10.60 -6.85
N GLU A 226 -19.72 -10.76 -6.41
CA GLU A 226 -20.02 -11.08 -5.00
C GLU A 226 -19.45 -12.43 -4.57
N CYS A 227 -19.48 -13.45 -5.41
CA CYS A 227 -18.94 -14.78 -5.10
C CYS A 227 -17.40 -14.83 -5.18
N PHE A 228 -16.77 -13.92 -5.92
CA PHE A 228 -15.32 -13.89 -6.07
C PHE A 228 -14.59 -13.53 -4.77
N ALA A 229 -15.12 -12.61 -3.96
CA ALA A 229 -14.51 -12.25 -2.68
C ALA A 229 -14.52 -13.40 -1.65
N PRO A 230 -15.64 -14.11 -1.40
CA PRO A 230 -15.65 -15.34 -0.61
C PRO A 230 -14.67 -16.39 -1.13
N LEU A 231 -14.54 -16.56 -2.45
CA LEU A 231 -13.55 -17.46 -3.03
C LEU A 231 -12.12 -17.05 -2.66
N CYS A 232 -11.78 -15.77 -2.75
CA CYS A 232 -10.47 -15.25 -2.34
C CYS A 232 -10.19 -15.43 -0.83
N ILE A 233 -11.24 -15.48 0.00
CA ILE A 233 -11.11 -15.70 1.45
C ILE A 233 -10.92 -17.20 1.76
N LEU A 234 -11.75 -18.06 1.15
CA LEU A 234 -11.79 -19.49 1.44
C LEU A 234 -10.65 -20.25 0.75
N PHE A 235 -10.27 -19.86 -0.47
CA PHE A 235 -9.24 -20.53 -1.24
C PHE A 235 -7.90 -20.67 -0.50
N PRO A 236 -7.29 -19.61 0.07
CA PRO A 236 -6.02 -19.74 0.78
C PRO A 236 -6.13 -20.55 2.09
N ILE A 237 -7.31 -20.62 2.70
CA ILE A 237 -7.51 -21.31 3.99
C ILE A 237 -7.85 -22.79 3.78
N ALA A 238 -8.86 -23.08 2.97
CA ALA A 238 -9.35 -24.44 2.74
C ALA A 238 -8.58 -25.18 1.64
N GLY A 239 -8.10 -24.45 0.63
CA GLY A 239 -7.39 -25.00 -0.52
C GLY A 239 -6.22 -25.93 -0.16
N PRO A 240 -5.33 -25.56 0.78
CA PRO A 240 -4.22 -26.42 1.19
C PRO A 240 -4.63 -27.78 1.80
N PHE A 241 -5.85 -27.89 2.33
CA PHE A 241 -6.35 -29.12 2.95
C PHE A 241 -7.17 -29.99 1.99
N VAL A 242 -7.81 -29.38 1.00
CA VAL A 242 -8.68 -30.06 0.04
C VAL A 242 -7.91 -30.54 -1.18
N ILE A 243 -6.93 -29.76 -1.64
CA ILE A 243 -6.19 -30.04 -2.87
C ILE A 243 -5.01 -30.98 -2.58
N LYS A 244 -4.93 -32.11 -3.29
CA LYS A 244 -3.89 -33.14 -3.11
C LYS A 244 -3.16 -33.45 -4.42
N GLY A 245 -2.03 -34.16 -4.31
CA GLY A 245 -1.26 -34.65 -5.45
C GLY A 245 -0.62 -33.55 -6.29
N ASN A 246 -0.51 -33.78 -7.60
CA ASN A 246 0.20 -32.87 -8.53
C ASN A 246 -0.38 -31.45 -8.54
N LEU A 247 -1.70 -31.30 -8.38
CA LEU A 247 -2.35 -30.00 -8.35
C LEU A 247 -1.89 -29.15 -7.15
N PHE A 248 -1.64 -29.78 -5.99
CA PHE A 248 -1.08 -29.10 -4.83
C PHE A 248 0.31 -28.55 -5.15
N ASN A 249 1.18 -29.36 -5.75
CA ASN A 249 2.55 -28.93 -6.10
C ASN A 249 2.56 -27.79 -7.11
N ILE A 250 1.67 -27.84 -8.11
CA ILE A 250 1.53 -26.77 -9.10
C ILE A 250 1.08 -25.46 -8.44
N LEU A 251 0.02 -25.49 -7.63
CA LEU A 251 -0.48 -24.30 -6.93
C LEU A 251 0.53 -23.78 -5.90
N ASN A 252 1.22 -24.67 -5.20
CA ASN A 252 2.25 -24.31 -4.24
C ASN A 252 3.43 -23.60 -4.91
N LYS A 253 3.87 -24.08 -6.08
CA LYS A 253 4.90 -23.40 -6.88
C LYS A 253 4.40 -22.04 -7.39
N LEU A 254 3.16 -21.97 -7.88
CA LEU A 254 2.55 -20.74 -8.38
C LEU A 254 2.40 -19.67 -7.29
N LEU A 255 2.00 -20.07 -6.09
CA LEU A 255 1.81 -19.19 -4.93
C LEU A 255 3.09 -18.99 -4.12
N SER A 256 4.26 -19.39 -4.65
CA SER A 256 5.56 -19.28 -3.98
C SER A 256 5.53 -19.83 -2.56
N THR A 257 5.24 -21.13 -2.42
CA THR A 257 5.20 -21.92 -1.17
C THR A 257 4.17 -21.51 -0.11
N ARG A 258 3.38 -20.46 -0.34
CA ARG A 258 2.35 -19.99 0.61
C ARG A 258 1.28 -21.02 0.96
N PHE A 259 0.94 -21.89 0.02
CA PHE A 259 -0.04 -22.96 0.25
C PHE A 259 0.48 -23.95 1.30
N HIS A 260 1.75 -24.35 1.17
CA HIS A 260 2.43 -25.18 2.15
C HIS A 260 2.58 -24.46 3.51
N LEU A 261 2.88 -23.17 3.52
CA LEU A 261 2.98 -22.40 4.77
C LEU A 261 1.65 -22.37 5.52
N VAL A 262 0.53 -22.11 4.84
CA VAL A 262 -0.79 -22.16 5.49
C VAL A 262 -1.06 -23.56 6.05
N TYR A 263 -0.80 -24.62 5.28
CA TYR A 263 -0.94 -26.00 5.75
C TYR A 263 -0.12 -26.28 7.01
N TYR A 264 1.15 -25.87 7.01
CA TYR A 264 2.06 -26.02 8.15
C TYR A 264 1.53 -25.28 9.39
N PHE A 265 1.16 -24.01 9.27
CA PHE A 265 0.69 -23.21 10.41
C PHE A 265 -0.59 -23.79 11.02
N PHE A 266 -1.55 -24.19 10.21
CA PHE A 266 -2.85 -24.67 10.70
C PHE A 266 -2.82 -26.13 11.17
N THR A 267 -1.80 -26.90 10.80
CA THR A 267 -1.57 -28.26 11.34
C THR A 267 -0.86 -28.20 12.70
N ASN A 268 0.06 -27.26 12.89
CA ASN A 268 0.86 -27.14 14.11
C ASN A 268 0.23 -26.22 15.16
N PHE A 269 -0.56 -25.23 14.75
CA PHE A 269 -1.21 -24.28 15.66
C PHE A 269 -2.73 -24.33 15.47
N LYS A 270 -3.47 -24.44 16.57
CA LYS A 270 -4.93 -24.45 16.56
C LYS A 270 -5.46 -23.00 16.61
N PRO A 271 -6.34 -22.57 15.69
CA PRO A 271 -7.00 -21.27 15.80
C PRO A 271 -7.85 -21.18 17.07
N SER A 272 -7.67 -20.10 17.84
CA SER A 272 -8.47 -19.79 19.03
C SER A 272 -9.58 -18.78 18.73
N LEU A 273 -10.45 -18.50 19.71
CA LEU A 273 -11.50 -17.48 19.56
C LEU A 273 -10.96 -16.07 19.35
N PHE A 274 -9.85 -15.72 20.02
CA PHE A 274 -9.22 -14.39 20.00
C PHE A 274 -7.78 -14.41 19.47
N GLY A 275 -7.43 -15.44 18.70
CA GLY A 275 -6.13 -15.56 18.05
C GLY A 275 -5.12 -16.37 18.83
N THR A 276 -4.18 -16.96 18.10
CA THR A 276 -3.21 -17.91 18.60
C THR A 276 -1.81 -17.33 18.46
N LYS A 277 -1.04 -17.37 19.54
CA LYS A 277 0.38 -17.02 19.50
C LYS A 277 1.14 -18.17 18.84
N THR A 278 1.79 -17.89 17.72
CA THR A 278 2.65 -18.85 17.02
C THR A 278 4.10 -18.63 17.49
N ILE A 279 4.80 -19.72 17.82
CA ILE A 279 6.23 -19.68 18.16
C ILE A 279 6.92 -20.51 17.08
N THR A 280 7.51 -19.85 16.09
CA THR A 280 8.33 -20.52 15.08
C THR A 280 9.75 -20.68 15.59
N PRO A 281 10.45 -21.79 15.28
CA PRO A 281 11.87 -21.94 15.59
C PRO A 281 12.67 -20.76 15.04
N THR A 282 13.62 -20.25 15.83
CA THR A 282 14.38 -19.02 15.55
C THR A 282 15.13 -19.03 14.22
N ASP A 283 15.46 -20.23 13.72
CA ASP A 283 16.25 -20.45 12.50
C ASP A 283 15.38 -20.61 11.23
N ALA A 284 14.06 -20.71 11.36
CA ALA A 284 13.14 -20.87 10.24
C ALA A 284 12.35 -19.58 10.00
N HIS A 285 12.66 -18.84 8.94
CA HIS A 285 11.92 -17.65 8.49
C HIS A 285 10.52 -18.00 7.92
N LEU A 286 9.69 -18.69 8.70
CA LEU A 286 8.35 -19.11 8.30
C LEU A 286 7.33 -18.01 8.62
N THR A 287 6.80 -17.36 7.60
CA THR A 287 5.77 -16.30 7.73
C THR A 287 4.46 -16.71 7.08
N LEU A 288 3.34 -16.36 7.72
CA LEU A 288 2.00 -16.62 7.18
C LEU A 288 1.61 -15.50 6.21
N ASP A 289 2.11 -15.58 4.97
CA ASP A 289 1.93 -14.55 3.93
C ASP A 289 0.61 -14.68 3.16
N SER A 290 -0.50 -14.74 3.89
CA SER A 290 -1.87 -14.66 3.36
C SER A 290 -2.76 -13.92 4.34
N SER A 291 -3.38 -12.82 3.91
CA SER A 291 -4.14 -11.91 4.78
C SER A 291 -5.27 -12.60 5.52
N PHE A 292 -6.08 -13.43 4.85
CA PHE A 292 -7.24 -14.06 5.49
C PHE A 292 -6.86 -15.24 6.38
N ALA A 293 -5.82 -16.00 6.00
CA ALA A 293 -5.24 -17.02 6.88
C ALA A 293 -4.62 -16.38 8.13
N TYR A 294 -3.92 -15.26 7.96
CA TYR A 294 -3.37 -14.44 9.04
C TYR A 294 -4.46 -13.92 9.97
N LEU A 295 -5.56 -13.39 9.42
CA LEU A 295 -6.71 -12.95 10.20
C LEU A 295 -7.26 -14.10 11.08
N LEU A 296 -7.50 -15.27 10.49
CA LEU A 296 -8.04 -16.41 11.22
C LEU A 296 -7.09 -16.91 12.32
N MET A 297 -5.79 -17.00 12.03
CA MET A 297 -4.80 -17.51 12.98
C MET A 297 -4.50 -16.51 14.11
N TYR A 298 -4.19 -15.25 13.77
CA TYR A 298 -3.68 -14.27 14.73
C TYR A 298 -4.77 -13.40 15.37
N TYR A 299 -5.89 -13.16 14.70
CA TYR A 299 -7.02 -12.41 15.28
C TYR A 299 -8.11 -13.35 15.82
N GLY A 300 -8.11 -14.62 15.40
CA GLY A 300 -9.05 -15.63 15.88
C GLY A 300 -10.39 -15.66 15.16
N ILE A 301 -11.18 -16.67 15.52
CA ILE A 301 -12.42 -17.03 14.84
C ILE A 301 -13.46 -15.90 14.92
N ILE A 302 -13.60 -15.23 16.07
CA ILE A 302 -14.61 -14.19 16.28
C ILE A 302 -14.33 -12.99 15.35
N ALA A 303 -13.09 -12.49 15.37
CA ALA A 303 -12.70 -11.37 14.55
C ALA A 303 -12.73 -11.71 13.05
N PHE A 304 -12.34 -12.93 12.68
CA PHE A 304 -12.47 -13.42 11.32
C PHE A 304 -13.91 -13.34 10.81
N ILE A 305 -14.87 -13.89 11.57
CA ILE A 305 -16.29 -13.86 11.20
C ILE A 305 -16.80 -12.42 11.05
N VAL A 306 -16.56 -11.57 12.07
CA VAL A 306 -17.02 -10.18 12.07
C VAL A 306 -16.46 -9.41 10.87
N MET A 307 -15.15 -9.50 10.65
CA MET A 307 -14.48 -8.77 9.57
C MET A 307 -14.89 -9.27 8.19
N VAL A 308 -15.02 -10.59 7.99
CA VAL A 308 -15.49 -11.16 6.71
C VAL A 308 -16.92 -10.74 6.42
N ILE A 309 -17.83 -10.80 7.41
CA ILE A 309 -19.21 -10.35 7.22
C ILE A 309 -19.25 -8.88 6.82
N LEU A 310 -18.56 -8.00 7.55
CA LEU A 310 -18.50 -6.58 7.22
C LEU A 310 -17.91 -6.34 5.83
N TYR A 311 -16.89 -7.08 5.45
CA TYR A 311 -16.25 -6.98 4.14
C TYR A 311 -17.22 -7.34 3.01
N LEU A 312 -17.91 -8.49 3.12
CA LEU A 312 -18.85 -8.97 2.12
C LEU A 312 -20.11 -8.09 2.04
N MET A 313 -20.64 -7.64 3.18
CA MET A 313 -21.77 -6.71 3.22
C MET A 313 -21.43 -5.36 2.58
N THR A 314 -20.20 -4.89 2.74
CA THR A 314 -19.70 -3.66 2.11
C THR A 314 -19.65 -3.81 0.59
N ILE A 315 -19.14 -4.94 0.07
CA ILE A 315 -19.15 -5.27 -1.36
C ILE A 315 -20.59 -5.31 -1.90
N HIS A 316 -21.48 -6.02 -1.23
CA HIS A 316 -22.89 -6.14 -1.63
C HIS A 316 -23.55 -4.76 -1.74
N LYS A 317 -23.33 -3.88 -0.75
CA LYS A 317 -23.84 -2.51 -0.75
C LYS A 317 -23.33 -1.72 -1.95
N TYR A 318 -22.02 -1.75 -2.22
CA TYR A 318 -21.42 -1.02 -3.33
C TYR A 318 -21.89 -1.52 -4.69
N LEU A 319 -22.06 -2.83 -4.87
CA LEU A 319 -22.62 -3.40 -6.09
C LEU A 319 -24.09 -3.04 -6.29
N ARG A 320 -24.89 -3.02 -5.22
CA ARG A 320 -26.30 -2.60 -5.30
C ARG A 320 -26.43 -1.15 -5.73
N GLU A 321 -25.57 -0.27 -5.21
CA GLU A 321 -25.56 1.16 -5.49
C GLU A 321 -24.75 1.56 -6.73
N ASN A 322 -24.18 0.58 -7.45
CA ASN A 322 -23.31 0.78 -8.62
C ASN A 322 -22.08 1.67 -8.32
N GLN A 323 -21.57 1.58 -7.09
CA GLN A 323 -20.34 2.23 -6.64
C GLN A 323 -19.13 1.38 -7.07
N TYR A 324 -18.81 1.44 -8.37
CA TYR A 324 -17.87 0.52 -9.00
C TYR A 324 -16.42 0.69 -8.54
N LYS A 325 -16.00 1.90 -8.15
CA LYS A 325 -14.61 2.15 -7.75
C LYS A 325 -14.32 1.58 -6.37
N GLU A 326 -15.24 1.78 -5.45
CA GLU A 326 -15.25 1.16 -4.13
C GLU A 326 -15.32 -0.36 -4.26
N THR A 327 -16.17 -0.88 -5.16
CA THR A 327 -16.23 -2.32 -5.47
C THR A 327 -14.87 -2.85 -5.95
N ALA A 328 -14.23 -2.16 -6.91
CA ALA A 328 -12.92 -2.55 -7.43
C ALA A 328 -11.85 -2.58 -6.33
N ILE A 329 -11.84 -1.57 -5.44
CA ILE A 329 -10.94 -1.54 -4.28
C ILE A 329 -11.17 -2.78 -3.42
N MET A 330 -12.40 -3.04 -2.97
CA MET A 330 -12.71 -4.17 -2.08
C MET A 330 -12.40 -5.54 -2.72
N VAL A 331 -12.71 -5.72 -4.00
CA VAL A 331 -12.55 -7.02 -4.67
C VAL A 331 -11.08 -7.30 -4.99
N CYS A 332 -10.35 -6.33 -5.53
CA CYS A 332 -8.94 -6.53 -5.88
C CYS A 332 -8.03 -6.60 -4.65
N THR A 333 -8.38 -5.93 -3.55
CA THR A 333 -7.67 -6.11 -2.27
C THR A 333 -7.91 -7.48 -1.68
N ALA A 334 -9.11 -8.06 -1.81
CA ALA A 334 -9.36 -9.45 -1.40
C ALA A 334 -8.51 -10.43 -2.21
N LEU A 335 -8.41 -10.24 -3.53
CA LEU A 335 -7.50 -11.02 -4.39
C LEU A 335 -6.04 -10.87 -3.95
N ALA A 336 -5.60 -9.64 -3.69
CA ALA A 336 -4.25 -9.37 -3.20
C ALA A 336 -3.99 -10.02 -1.83
N GLY A 337 -5.03 -10.12 -0.98
CA GLY A 337 -4.99 -10.78 0.32
C GLY A 337 -4.75 -12.29 0.25
N VAL A 338 -4.94 -12.93 -0.91
CA VAL A 338 -4.60 -14.35 -1.11
C VAL A 338 -3.10 -14.57 -0.97
N THR A 339 -2.29 -13.68 -1.56
CA THR A 339 -0.83 -13.82 -1.69
C THR A 339 -0.04 -12.84 -0.84
N GLU A 340 -0.68 -11.86 -0.21
CA GLU A 340 0.01 -10.85 0.58
C GLU A 340 -0.71 -10.68 1.93
N GLN A 341 0.06 -10.40 2.99
CA GLN A 341 -0.46 -10.23 4.37
C GLN A 341 -0.87 -8.78 4.73
N PHE A 342 -0.83 -7.84 3.79
CA PHE A 342 -0.93 -6.40 4.10
C PHE A 342 -2.30 -5.92 4.59
N LEU A 343 -3.37 -6.72 4.47
CA LEU A 343 -4.71 -6.29 4.88
C LEU A 343 -4.87 -6.24 6.40
N PHE A 344 -4.27 -7.19 7.11
CA PHE A 344 -4.47 -7.35 8.56
C PHE A 344 -3.16 -7.32 9.35
N ASN A 345 -2.04 -7.00 8.73
CA ASN A 345 -0.80 -6.74 9.46
C ASN A 345 -0.70 -5.27 9.88
N LEU A 346 0.28 -4.98 10.74
CA LEU A 346 0.52 -3.62 11.25
C LEU A 346 1.12 -2.68 10.18
N SER A 347 1.01 -2.97 8.86
CA SER A 347 1.52 -2.08 7.80
C SER A 347 0.63 -0.89 7.51
N PHE A 348 -0.59 -0.84 8.06
CA PHE A 348 -1.52 0.28 7.90
C PHE A 348 -1.80 0.68 6.43
N LYS A 349 -1.74 -0.30 5.53
CA LYS A 349 -1.95 -0.18 4.07
C LYS A 349 -3.40 -0.41 3.65
N ASN A 350 -4.21 -0.96 4.55
CA ASN A 350 -5.52 -1.47 4.20
C ASN A 350 -6.58 -0.36 4.15
N ILE A 351 -6.71 0.26 2.97
CA ILE A 351 -7.72 1.30 2.73
C ILE A 351 -9.16 0.76 2.76
N THR A 352 -9.38 -0.56 2.70
CA THR A 352 -10.72 -1.15 2.81
C THR A 352 -11.36 -0.92 4.17
N PHE A 353 -10.56 -0.69 5.22
CA PHE A 353 -11.10 -0.33 6.54
C PHE A 353 -11.83 1.01 6.52
N MET A 354 -11.41 1.96 5.66
CA MET A 354 -12.16 3.20 5.47
C MET A 354 -13.51 2.93 4.79
N CYS A 355 -13.54 2.03 3.80
CA CYS A 355 -14.78 1.61 3.14
C CYS A 355 -15.73 0.90 4.10
N ILE A 356 -15.21 0.00 4.94
CA ILE A 356 -15.99 -0.69 5.98
C ILE A 356 -16.51 0.30 7.02
N GLY A 357 -15.70 1.29 7.43
CA GLY A 357 -16.13 2.34 8.35
C GLY A 357 -17.23 3.23 7.76
N ASP A 358 -17.11 3.60 6.48
CA ASP A 358 -18.16 4.31 5.74
C ASP A 358 -19.46 3.48 5.70
N TYR A 359 -19.38 2.20 5.35
CA TYR A 359 -20.52 1.29 5.38
C TYR A 359 -21.16 1.18 6.78
N LEU A 360 -20.33 1.01 7.82
CA LEU A 360 -20.78 0.86 9.19
C LEU A 360 -21.61 2.08 9.64
N PHE A 361 -21.04 3.28 9.59
CA PHE A 361 -21.68 4.47 10.16
C PHE A 361 -22.71 5.15 9.24
N ASN A 362 -22.49 5.14 7.92
CA ASN A 362 -23.38 5.84 6.99
C ASN A 362 -24.51 4.96 6.45
N TYR A 363 -24.43 3.63 6.65
CA TYR A 363 -25.47 2.71 6.18
C TYR A 363 -26.02 1.77 7.26
N LEU A 364 -25.17 1.00 7.94
CA LEU A 364 -25.64 -0.03 8.87
C LEU A 364 -26.25 0.56 10.16
N LEU A 365 -25.70 1.67 10.63
CA LEU A 365 -26.08 2.31 11.89
C LEU A 365 -27.05 3.49 11.74
N THR A 366 -27.34 3.92 10.51
CA THR A 366 -28.25 5.03 10.19
C THR A 366 -29.74 4.66 10.25
N LYS A 367 -30.09 3.38 10.36
CA LYS A 367 -31.51 2.95 10.43
C LYS A 367 -32.12 3.35 11.78
N GLU A 368 -32.80 4.50 11.78
CA GLU A 368 -33.51 5.03 12.94
C GLU A 368 -34.84 4.28 13.15
N LYS A 369 -34.88 3.42 14.17
CA LYS A 369 -36.12 2.96 14.80
C LYS A 369 -36.21 3.60 16.18
N GLY A 370 -37.30 4.31 16.50
CA GLY A 370 -37.46 5.02 17.78
C GLY A 370 -37.08 4.14 18.99
N GLY A 371 -36.42 4.74 19.99
CA GLY A 371 -36.01 4.03 21.21
C GLY A 371 -34.72 4.56 21.84
N ILE A 372 -34.40 4.07 23.04
CA ILE A 372 -33.21 4.45 23.84
C ILE A 372 -31.91 4.24 23.05
N TRP A 373 -31.86 3.22 22.20
CA TRP A 373 -30.71 2.86 21.37
C TRP A 373 -30.23 3.95 20.40
N ASN A 374 -31.11 4.91 20.04
CA ASN A 374 -30.77 6.01 19.14
C ASN A 374 -30.49 7.33 19.84
N LYS A 375 -30.60 7.39 21.19
CA LYS A 375 -30.20 8.60 21.93
C LYS A 375 -28.72 8.86 21.66
N ARG A 376 -28.41 10.09 21.23
CA ARG A 376 -27.05 10.52 20.89
C ARG A 376 -26.47 11.32 22.03
N PHE A 377 -25.22 11.05 22.36
CA PHE A 377 -24.46 11.83 23.33
C PHE A 377 -22.97 11.79 22.97
N SER A 378 -22.24 12.81 23.40
CA SER A 378 -20.79 12.83 23.43
C SER A 378 -20.33 13.16 24.85
N PHE A 379 -19.13 12.72 25.23
CA PHE A 379 -18.57 12.98 26.56
C PHE A 379 -18.05 14.42 26.68
N ILE A 380 -17.55 14.98 25.58
CA ILE A 380 -17.04 16.34 25.52
C ILE A 380 -17.85 17.12 24.48
N HIS A 381 -18.68 18.05 24.96
CA HIS A 381 -19.35 19.02 24.09
C HIS A 381 -18.40 20.16 23.75
N LEU A 382 -17.56 19.96 22.73
CA LEU A 382 -17.02 21.10 22.01
C LEU A 382 -18.12 21.63 21.11
N ASN A 383 -18.58 22.87 21.36
CA ASN A 383 -19.31 23.65 20.37
C ASN A 383 -18.64 23.43 19.02
N LYS A 384 -19.40 23.20 17.93
CA LYS A 384 -18.93 22.85 16.58
C LYS A 384 -17.83 23.79 16.08
N PHE A 385 -16.62 23.63 16.62
CA PHE A 385 -15.47 24.46 16.38
C PHE A 385 -14.95 23.96 15.05
N SER A 386 -15.44 24.58 13.99
CA SER A 386 -14.84 24.43 12.69
C SER A 386 -13.62 25.33 12.68
N ILE A 387 -12.44 24.72 12.59
CA ILE A 387 -11.26 25.48 12.25
C ILE A 387 -11.44 25.81 10.77
N SER A 388 -11.67 27.08 10.46
CA SER A 388 -11.40 27.57 9.11
C SER A 388 -9.90 27.50 8.97
N ILE A 389 -9.40 26.40 8.41
CA ILE A 389 -8.01 26.39 7.98
C ILE A 389 -7.96 27.51 6.96
N PRO A 390 -7.17 28.58 7.17
CA PRO A 390 -6.84 29.49 6.12
C PRO A 390 -5.90 28.71 5.21
N VAL A 391 -6.46 27.74 4.49
CA VAL A 391 -6.08 27.58 3.11
C VAL A 391 -6.47 28.95 2.57
N ARG A 392 -5.51 29.90 2.63
CA ARG A 392 -5.43 30.97 1.64
C ARG A 392 -5.92 30.28 0.39
N LYS A 393 -6.77 30.89 -0.41
CA LYS A 393 -6.77 30.51 -1.80
C LYS A 393 -5.32 30.71 -2.30
N VAL A 394 -4.37 29.81 -2.00
CA VAL A 394 -3.49 29.15 -2.95
C VAL A 394 -4.45 28.41 -3.87
N GLN A 395 -5.33 29.20 -4.49
CA GLN A 395 -5.70 29.10 -5.85
C GLN A 395 -5.91 27.65 -6.29
N GLN A 396 -6.72 26.86 -5.60
CA GLN A 396 -7.21 25.64 -6.23
C GLN A 396 -8.01 25.99 -7.49
N GLY A 397 -8.57 27.21 -7.57
CA GLY A 397 -8.98 27.83 -8.83
C GLY A 397 -7.80 28.17 -9.73
N VAL A 398 -6.86 29.02 -9.31
CA VAL A 398 -5.87 29.58 -10.26
C VAL A 398 -4.66 28.69 -10.54
N VAL A 399 -4.22 27.79 -9.64
CA VAL A 399 -3.25 26.71 -9.96
C VAL A 399 -3.90 25.75 -10.96
N TRP A 400 -5.18 25.43 -10.82
CA TRP A 400 -5.89 24.60 -11.78
C TRP A 400 -6.15 25.36 -13.09
N GLU A 401 -6.43 26.67 -13.05
CA GLU A 401 -6.47 27.53 -14.23
C GLU A 401 -5.08 27.65 -14.89
N CYS A 402 -4.00 27.77 -14.11
CA CYS A 402 -2.63 27.74 -14.62
C CYS A 402 -2.40 26.40 -15.33
N ILE A 403 -2.71 25.28 -14.69
CA ILE A 403 -2.58 23.93 -15.25
C ILE A 403 -3.46 23.72 -16.50
N LYS A 404 -4.63 24.37 -16.59
CA LYS A 404 -5.45 24.40 -17.83
C LYS A 404 -4.75 25.15 -18.95
N GLN A 405 -4.08 26.24 -18.62
CA GLN A 405 -3.41 27.11 -19.59
C GLN A 405 -1.97 26.68 -19.91
N VAL A 406 -1.42 25.71 -19.15
CA VAL A 406 -0.14 25.08 -19.44
C VAL A 406 -0.19 24.45 -20.83
N ARG A 407 0.80 24.81 -21.64
CA ARG A 407 1.04 24.18 -22.94
C ARG A 407 1.66 22.80 -22.71
N TRP A 408 0.82 21.80 -22.46
CA TRP A 408 1.24 20.42 -22.17
C TRP A 408 2.19 19.85 -23.23
N LYS A 409 2.06 20.23 -24.49
CA LYS A 409 3.01 19.86 -25.56
C LYS A 409 4.43 20.34 -25.26
N CYS A 410 4.59 21.56 -24.76
CA CYS A 410 5.89 22.12 -24.36
C CYS A 410 6.45 21.42 -23.12
N CYS A 411 5.61 21.09 -22.14
CA CYS A 411 6.04 20.35 -20.93
C CYS A 411 6.47 18.91 -21.25
N ILE A 412 5.80 18.26 -22.21
CA ILE A 412 6.20 16.93 -22.69
C ILE A 412 7.53 17.03 -23.44
N LEU A 413 7.68 17.99 -24.36
CA LEU A 413 8.90 18.16 -25.13
C LEU A 413 10.12 18.46 -24.25
N THR A 414 9.99 19.40 -23.32
CA THR A 414 11.04 19.71 -22.33
C THR A 414 11.35 18.51 -21.44
N GLY A 415 10.32 17.77 -21.00
CA GLY A 415 10.50 16.50 -20.31
C GLY A 415 11.36 15.52 -21.11
N VAL A 416 11.04 15.28 -22.39
CA VAL A 416 11.80 14.37 -23.26
C VAL A 416 13.25 14.83 -23.44
N ILE A 417 13.50 16.12 -23.63
CA ILE A 417 14.86 16.66 -23.80
C ILE A 417 15.69 16.44 -22.53
N VAL A 418 15.13 16.74 -21.36
CA VAL A 418 15.83 16.53 -20.07
C VAL A 418 16.02 15.04 -19.79
N ALA A 419 15.04 14.19 -20.13
CA ALA A 419 15.15 12.74 -20.03
C ALA A 419 16.32 12.18 -20.86
N ILE A 420 16.45 12.61 -22.12
CA ILE A 420 17.56 12.21 -23.00
C ILE A 420 18.89 12.72 -22.43
N SER A 421 18.93 13.96 -21.95
CA SER A 421 20.14 14.53 -21.35
C SER A 421 20.62 13.73 -20.14
N PHE A 422 19.71 13.36 -19.24
CA PHE A 422 20.01 12.53 -18.06
C PHE A 422 20.46 11.12 -18.46
N LEU A 423 19.85 10.52 -19.49
CA LEU A 423 20.27 9.23 -20.02
C LEU A 423 21.69 9.30 -20.59
N LEU A 424 22.02 10.34 -21.36
CA LEU A 424 23.36 10.54 -21.91
C LEU A 424 24.39 10.74 -20.78
N ILE A 425 24.08 11.55 -19.77
CA ILE A 425 24.92 11.72 -18.58
C ILE A 425 25.15 10.37 -17.89
N PHE A 426 24.09 9.58 -17.68
CA PHE A 426 24.22 8.26 -17.10
C PHE A 426 25.15 7.37 -17.94
N LEU A 427 24.96 7.29 -19.25
CA LEU A 427 25.79 6.46 -20.12
C LEU A 427 27.25 6.93 -20.18
N SER A 428 27.53 8.23 -20.02
CA SER A 428 28.89 8.78 -20.04
C SER A 428 29.64 8.64 -18.72
N PHE A 429 28.94 8.70 -17.58
CA PHE A 429 29.57 8.72 -16.25
C PHE A 429 29.43 7.40 -15.49
N TRP A 430 28.53 6.51 -15.90
CA TRP A 430 28.33 5.24 -15.23
C TRP A 430 29.46 4.27 -15.54
N LYS A 431 30.29 3.98 -14.53
CA LYS A 431 31.24 2.87 -14.59
C LYS A 431 30.46 1.57 -14.41
N ILE A 432 30.47 0.71 -15.43
CA ILE A 432 29.82 -0.59 -15.36
C ILE A 432 30.54 -1.40 -14.27
N PRO A 433 29.84 -1.86 -13.23
CA PRO A 433 30.47 -2.66 -12.19
C PRO A 433 30.87 -4.01 -12.79
N GLU A 434 32.05 -4.50 -12.42
CA GLU A 434 32.57 -5.76 -12.98
C GLU A 434 31.91 -7.00 -12.37
N GLN A 435 31.45 -6.87 -11.12
CA GLN A 435 30.96 -7.96 -10.31
C GLN A 435 30.09 -7.47 -9.16
N VAL A 436 29.28 -8.39 -8.62
CA VAL A 436 28.38 -8.15 -7.48
C VAL A 436 28.70 -9.16 -6.38
N TYR A 437 29.07 -8.67 -5.20
CA TYR A 437 29.28 -9.47 -4.00
C TYR A 437 28.05 -9.45 -3.12
N VAL A 438 27.61 -10.61 -2.65
CA VAL A 438 26.37 -10.76 -1.87
C VAL A 438 26.60 -11.64 -0.67
N ASN A 439 26.24 -11.16 0.51
CA ASN A 439 26.23 -11.98 1.72
C ASN A 439 25.23 -13.14 1.56
N ARG A 440 25.64 -14.36 1.97
CA ARG A 440 24.85 -15.59 1.85
C ARG A 440 23.46 -15.48 2.46
N GLY A 441 23.28 -14.73 3.56
CA GLY A 441 21.98 -14.55 4.20
C GLY A 441 20.96 -13.76 3.36
N LEU A 442 21.38 -13.12 2.28
CA LEU A 442 20.54 -12.30 1.39
C LEU A 442 20.27 -12.97 0.04
N THR A 443 20.54 -14.27 -0.08
CA THR A 443 20.29 -15.01 -1.31
C THR A 443 19.94 -16.47 -1.04
N GLU A 444 18.97 -16.98 -1.80
CA GLU A 444 18.62 -18.41 -1.81
C GLU A 444 19.50 -19.21 -2.79
N TYR A 445 20.54 -18.58 -3.34
CA TYR A 445 21.46 -19.24 -4.25
C TYR A 445 22.26 -20.32 -3.52
N GLU A 446 22.18 -21.54 -4.04
CA GLU A 446 23.00 -22.68 -3.62
C GLU A 446 24.11 -22.89 -4.65
N GLY A 447 25.31 -22.46 -4.31
CA GLY A 447 26.49 -22.59 -5.15
C GLY A 447 27.78 -22.41 -4.35
N GLU A 448 28.89 -22.24 -5.05
CA GLU A 448 30.18 -21.98 -4.41
C GLU A 448 30.22 -20.58 -3.80
N TYR A 449 30.61 -20.50 -2.53
CA TYR A 449 30.84 -19.26 -1.80
C TYR A 449 32.27 -19.26 -1.25
N PHE A 450 32.82 -18.07 -1.01
CA PHE A 450 34.05 -17.91 -0.25
C PHE A 450 33.75 -17.25 1.10
N VAL A 451 34.70 -17.31 2.02
CA VAL A 451 34.61 -16.65 3.34
C VAL A 451 35.44 -15.38 3.28
N ALA A 452 34.87 -14.26 3.70
CA ALA A 452 35.59 -12.99 3.78
C ALA A 452 36.78 -13.12 4.73
N ASP A 453 37.98 -12.80 4.25
CA ASP A 453 39.19 -12.71 5.05
C ASP A 453 39.37 -11.30 5.67
N GLU A 454 40.33 -11.19 6.59
CA GLU A 454 40.72 -9.91 7.18
C GLU A 454 41.58 -9.05 6.24
N SER A 455 42.25 -9.66 5.26
CA SER A 455 43.11 -8.94 4.30
C SER A 455 42.29 -8.07 3.35
N GLY A 456 41.07 -8.50 2.99
CA GLY A 456 40.17 -7.77 2.12
C GLY A 456 40.63 -7.71 0.66
N GLU A 457 41.62 -8.51 0.26
CA GLU A 457 42.19 -8.51 -1.09
C GLU A 457 41.19 -8.89 -2.18
N TRP A 458 40.14 -9.65 -1.82
CA TRP A 458 39.04 -10.00 -2.72
C TRP A 458 38.14 -8.81 -3.08
N LYS A 459 38.22 -7.69 -2.34
CA LYS A 459 37.44 -6.49 -2.64
C LYS A 459 38.05 -5.76 -3.82
N LYS A 460 37.50 -5.98 -5.02
CA LYS A 460 37.91 -5.22 -6.21
C LYS A 460 37.24 -3.85 -6.25
N ASP A 461 37.98 -2.88 -6.77
CA ASP A 461 37.44 -1.58 -7.15
C ASP A 461 36.30 -1.74 -8.16
N ASN A 462 35.33 -0.82 -8.14
CA ASN A 462 34.19 -0.83 -9.07
C ASN A 462 33.29 -2.11 -8.98
N SER A 463 33.04 -2.59 -7.75
CA SER A 463 32.12 -3.70 -7.47
C SER A 463 30.90 -3.24 -6.64
N ILE A 464 29.77 -3.95 -6.77
CA ILE A 464 28.60 -3.73 -5.90
C ILE A 464 28.68 -4.69 -4.71
N TYR A 465 28.55 -4.17 -3.49
CA TYR A 465 28.55 -4.96 -2.26
C TYR A 465 27.15 -4.93 -1.61
N ILE A 466 26.54 -6.10 -1.41
CA ILE A 466 25.19 -6.26 -0.85
C ILE A 466 25.27 -7.06 0.46
N GLY A 467 24.95 -6.41 1.58
CA GLY A 467 24.93 -7.02 2.90
C GLY A 467 26.21 -6.82 3.70
N ASN A 468 26.35 -7.55 4.81
CA ASN A 468 27.54 -7.48 5.67
C ASN A 468 28.73 -8.19 5.00
N MET A 469 29.85 -7.49 4.93
CA MET A 469 31.10 -7.94 4.29
C MET A 469 32.24 -8.03 5.32
N GLN A 470 31.90 -8.31 6.58
CA GLN A 470 32.88 -8.49 7.65
C GLN A 470 33.63 -9.82 7.52
N PRO A 471 34.87 -9.91 8.03
CA PRO A 471 35.62 -11.16 8.06
C PRO A 471 34.81 -12.29 8.73
N GLY A 472 34.88 -13.50 8.16
CA GLY A 472 34.11 -14.67 8.60
C GLY A 472 32.72 -14.82 7.97
N GLU A 473 32.21 -13.79 7.28
CA GLU A 473 30.95 -13.88 6.53
C GLU A 473 31.11 -14.69 5.24
N LYS A 474 30.04 -15.40 4.85
CA LYS A 474 30.00 -16.18 3.60
C LYS A 474 29.48 -15.33 2.45
N ILE A 475 30.23 -15.26 1.35
CA ILE A 475 29.97 -14.33 0.24
C ILE A 475 29.90 -15.09 -1.09
N TYR A 476 28.93 -14.70 -1.90
CA TYR A 476 28.81 -15.10 -3.30
C TYR A 476 29.30 -13.99 -4.23
N GLU A 477 29.97 -14.38 -5.31
CA GLU A 477 30.33 -13.51 -6.42
C GLU A 477 29.43 -13.78 -7.62
N PHE A 478 28.80 -12.74 -8.16
CA PHE A 478 27.97 -12.83 -9.35
C PHE A 478 28.48 -11.90 -10.45
N GLN A 479 28.47 -12.42 -11.68
CA GLN A 479 28.83 -11.69 -12.91
C GLN A 479 27.75 -11.90 -13.99
N GLY A 480 27.83 -11.13 -15.08
CA GLY A 480 26.97 -11.32 -16.26
C GLY A 480 25.63 -10.60 -16.19
N ASN A 481 24.51 -11.35 -16.27
CA ASN A 481 23.17 -10.76 -16.45
C ASN A 481 22.74 -9.85 -15.27
N ILE A 482 23.23 -10.14 -14.06
CA ILE A 482 22.97 -9.32 -12.88
C ILE A 482 23.43 -7.86 -13.08
N ILE A 483 24.58 -7.66 -13.71
CA ILE A 483 25.17 -6.35 -14.02
C ILE A 483 24.41 -5.67 -15.16
N LYS A 484 24.06 -6.43 -16.21
CA LYS A 484 23.27 -5.90 -17.34
C LYS A 484 21.94 -5.34 -16.85
N MET A 485 21.29 -6.01 -15.90
CA MET A 485 20.04 -5.54 -15.29
C MET A 485 20.22 -4.21 -14.54
N GLU A 486 21.34 -4.01 -13.85
CA GLU A 486 21.64 -2.72 -13.18
C GLU A 486 21.85 -1.58 -14.18
N CYS A 487 22.53 -1.85 -15.30
CA CYS A 487 22.69 -0.87 -16.37
C CYS A 487 21.32 -0.46 -16.95
N ILE A 488 20.45 -1.42 -17.23
CA ILE A 488 19.08 -1.16 -17.71
C ILE A 488 18.30 -0.33 -16.68
N ARG A 489 18.36 -0.69 -15.39
CA ARG A 489 17.70 0.06 -14.31
C ARG A 489 18.17 1.50 -14.23
N GLY A 490 19.48 1.72 -14.23
CA GLY A 490 20.06 3.06 -14.17
C GLY A 490 19.68 3.92 -15.36
N GLY A 491 19.72 3.35 -16.58
CA GLY A 491 19.28 4.05 -17.80
C GLY A 491 17.79 4.40 -17.78
N VAL A 492 16.93 3.44 -17.45
CA VAL A 492 15.47 3.66 -17.35
C VAL A 492 15.15 4.69 -16.28
N SER A 493 15.76 4.62 -15.10
CA SER A 493 15.54 5.59 -14.03
C SER A 493 16.03 6.98 -14.39
N SER A 494 17.20 7.10 -15.01
CA SER A 494 17.72 8.40 -15.48
C SER A 494 16.76 9.04 -16.47
N PHE A 495 16.21 8.25 -17.41
CA PHE A 495 15.22 8.72 -18.36
C PHE A 495 13.90 9.14 -17.68
N VAL A 496 13.33 8.28 -16.83
CA VAL A 496 12.04 8.54 -16.15
C VAL A 496 12.13 9.77 -15.25
N TRP A 497 13.14 9.85 -14.37
CA TRP A 497 13.29 10.95 -13.43
C TRP A 497 13.72 12.25 -14.12
N GLY A 498 14.62 12.17 -15.11
CA GLY A 498 14.95 13.32 -15.96
C GLY A 498 13.71 13.88 -16.66
N GLY A 499 12.84 13.01 -17.18
CA GLY A 499 11.57 13.40 -17.80
C GLY A 499 10.61 14.08 -16.83
N LEU A 500 10.42 13.49 -15.64
CA LEU A 500 9.56 14.06 -14.60
C LEU A 500 10.06 15.43 -14.13
N ILE A 501 11.37 15.57 -13.91
CA ILE A 501 12.01 16.84 -13.50
C ILE A 501 11.84 17.89 -14.61
N GLY A 502 12.14 17.53 -15.87
CA GLY A 502 12.01 18.45 -17.01
C GLY A 502 10.57 18.94 -17.19
N SER A 503 9.59 18.04 -17.14
CA SER A 503 8.18 18.40 -17.22
C SER A 503 7.73 19.24 -16.02
N PHE A 504 8.18 18.93 -14.81
CA PHE A 504 7.85 19.70 -13.61
C PHE A 504 8.40 21.14 -13.67
N ILE A 505 9.66 21.30 -14.07
CA ILE A 505 10.30 22.59 -14.27
C ILE A 505 9.53 23.41 -15.32
N SER A 506 9.15 22.78 -16.44
CA SER A 506 8.37 23.45 -17.49
C SER A 506 6.99 23.90 -17.01
N VAL A 507 6.29 23.08 -16.22
CA VAL A 507 5.02 23.48 -15.58
C VAL A 507 5.20 24.69 -14.67
N LEU A 508 6.29 24.74 -13.89
CA LEU A 508 6.60 25.90 -13.05
C LEU A 508 6.88 27.17 -13.86
N PHE A 509 7.62 27.06 -14.97
CA PHE A 509 7.91 28.20 -15.86
C PHE A 509 6.65 28.71 -16.56
N GLU A 510 5.81 27.82 -17.10
CA GLU A 510 4.54 28.20 -17.72
C GLU A 510 3.56 28.80 -16.70
N GLY A 511 3.54 28.26 -15.47
CA GLY A 511 2.77 28.83 -14.37
C GLY A 511 3.22 30.25 -14.00
N ARG A 512 4.53 30.50 -13.96
CA ARG A 512 5.09 31.87 -13.75
C ARG A 512 4.75 32.80 -14.91
N ARG A 513 4.84 32.34 -16.15
CA ARG A 513 4.49 33.13 -17.35
C ARG A 513 3.04 33.59 -17.29
N TYR A 514 2.11 32.70 -16.96
CA TYR A 514 0.68 33.02 -16.83
C TYR A 514 0.45 34.10 -15.76
N TRP A 515 1.08 33.98 -14.60
CA TRP A 515 1.01 34.99 -13.55
C TRP A 515 1.58 36.35 -13.96
N GLY A 516 2.69 36.36 -14.71
CA GLY A 516 3.28 37.58 -15.26
C GLY A 516 2.39 38.28 -16.27
N LEU A 517 1.70 37.52 -17.12
CA LEU A 517 0.74 38.06 -18.11
C LEU A 517 -0.53 38.60 -17.46
N LYS A 518 -1.05 37.93 -16.43
CA LYS A 518 -2.24 38.41 -15.68
C LYS A 518 -1.97 39.72 -14.94
N LYS A 519 -0.73 39.93 -14.48
CA LYS A 519 -0.32 41.18 -13.82
C LYS A 519 -0.23 42.36 -14.80
N LYS A 520 0.16 42.11 -16.05
CA LYS A 520 0.24 43.12 -17.14
C LYS A 520 -1.10 43.46 -17.81
N GLY A 521 -2.16 42.69 -17.59
CA GLY A 521 -3.50 42.95 -18.14
C GLY A 521 -4.47 43.58 -17.13
N CYS A 522 -3.97 43.99 -15.96
CA CYS A 522 -4.70 44.74 -14.93
C CYS A 522 -4.07 46.12 -14.67
N GLU A 523 -3.04 46.47 -15.45
CA GLU A 523 -2.55 47.83 -15.70
C GLU A 523 -3.07 48.22 -17.08
#